data_AF-A0A7V4FLQ1-F1
#
_entry.id   AF-A0A7V4FLQ1-F1
#
_cell.length_a   1.000
_cell.length_b   1.000
_cell.length_c   1.000
_cell.angle_alpha   90.00
_cell.angle_beta   90.00
_cell.angle_gamma   90.00
#
_symmetry.space_group_name_H-M   'P 1'
#
loop_
_entity.id
_entity.type
_entity.pdbx_description
1 polymer ?
#
loop_
_entity_poly.entity_id
_entity_poly.type
_entity_poly.pdbx_seq_one_letter_code
_entity_poly.pdbx_strand_id
1 'polypeptide(L)' 'MKPIWYFVGLILLVMGGIIFLTGVYQLLNPPEAKTVLWEIHPNIWWGIIMFLFGGLMFFKTRKQTV' A
#
# COMPACT_ATOMS: atom_id res chain seq x y z
N MET A 1 -14.18 -20.40 -9.38
CA MET A 1 -14.35 -18.92 -9.28
C MET A 1 -13.21 -18.37 -8.44
N LYS A 2 -12.65 -17.18 -8.71
CA LYS A 2 -11.57 -16.66 -7.85
C LYS A 2 -12.15 -16.22 -6.50
N PRO A 3 -11.49 -16.54 -5.37
CA PRO A 3 -11.96 -16.14 -4.05
C PRO A 3 -11.90 -14.62 -3.87
N ILE A 4 -12.82 -14.07 -3.07
CA ILE A 4 -12.94 -12.61 -2.79
C ILE A 4 -11.61 -12.03 -2.29
N TRP A 5 -10.86 -12.81 -1.51
CA TRP A 5 -9.54 -12.45 -0.99
C TRP A 5 -8.49 -12.11 -2.07
N TYR A 6 -8.61 -12.66 -3.29
CA TYR A 6 -7.77 -12.28 -4.42
C TYR A 6 -8.02 -10.83 -4.82
N PHE A 7 -9.28 -10.41 -4.81
CA PHE A 7 -9.69 -9.06 -5.19
C PHE A 7 -9.33 -8.04 -4.11
N VAL A 8 -9.52 -8.40 -2.83
CA VAL A 8 -9.10 -7.60 -1.69
C VAL A 8 -7.58 -7.39 -1.70
N GLY A 9 -6.80 -8.45 -1.93
CA GLY A 9 -5.34 -8.35 -2.05
C GLY A 9 -4.89 -7.43 -3.19
N LEU A 10 -5.56 -7.49 -4.35
CA LEU A 10 -5.27 -6.62 -5.49
C LEU A 10 -5.53 -5.14 -5.18
N ILE A 11 -6.70 -4.81 -4.63
CA ILE A 11 -7.05 -3.43 -4.25
C ILE A 11 -6.06 -2.90 -3.22
N LEU A 12 -5.75 -3.71 -2.20
CA LEU A 12 -4.82 -3.31 -1.15
C LEU A 12 -3.41 -3.06 -1.70
N LEU A 13 -2.94 -3.89 -2.64
CA LEU A 13 -1.64 -3.73 -3.29
C LEU A 13 -1.58 -2.45 -4.13
N VAL A 14 -2.63 -2.17 -4.93
CA VAL A 14 -2.69 -0.95 -5.74
C VAL A 14 -2.76 0.30 -4.86
N MET A 15 -3.66 0.32 -3.88
CA MET A 15 -3.81 1.45 -2.96
C MET A 15 -2.57 1.67 -2.10
N GLY A 16 -2.00 0.60 -1.55
CA GLY A 16 -0.75 0.65 -0.78
C GLY A 16 0.41 1.18 -1.62
N GLY A 17 0.51 0.75 -2.89
CA GLY A 17 1.50 1.25 -3.83
C GLY A 17 1.35 2.75 -4.10
N ILE A 18 0.12 3.24 -4.31
CA ILE A 18 -0.15 4.68 -4.49
C ILE A 18 0.27 5.48 -3.24
N ILE A 19 -0.11 5.02 -2.05
CA ILE A 19 0.23 5.70 -0.78
C ILE A 19 1.75 5.72 -0.57
N PHE A 20 2.43 4.60 -0.85
CA PHE A 20 3.89 4.51 -0.78
C PHE A 20 4.56 5.49 -1.75
N LEU A 21 4.16 5.49 -3.03
CA LEU A 21 4.70 6.40 -4.04
C LEU A 21 4.44 7.87 -3.68
N THR A 22 3.27 8.17 -3.09
CA THR A 22 2.94 9.52 -2.61
C THR A 22 3.86 9.93 -1.46
N GLY A 23 4.16 9.02 -0.53
CA GLY A 23 5.12 9.24 0.55
C GLY A 23 6.54 9.48 0.02
N VAL A 24 6.98 8.69 -0.97
CA VAL A 24 8.29 8.88 -1.64
C VAL A 24 8.34 10.21 -2.38
N TYR A 25 7.26 10.58 -3.08
CA TYR A 25 7.17 11.88 -3.77
C TYR A 25 7.26 13.05 -2.78
N GLN A 26 6.57 12.95 -1.64
CA GLN A 26 6.63 13.96 -0.58
C GLN A 26 8.03 14.06 0.05
N LEU A 27 8.79 12.96 0.09
CA LEU A 27 10.17 12.96 0.58
C LEU A 27 11.10 13.77 -0.35
N LEU A 28 10.90 13.67 -1.67
CA LEU A 28 11.68 14.40 -2.67
C LEU A 28 11.21 15.85 -2.84
N ASN A 29 9.91 16.08 -2.72
CA ASN A 29 9.26 17.40 -2.83
C ASN A 29 8.49 17.68 -1.52
N PRO A 30 9.14 18.36 -0.56
CA PRO A 30 8.52 18.65 0.73
C PRO A 30 7.25 19.48 0.53
N PRO A 31 6.09 19.01 1.04
CA PRO A 31 4.84 19.78 0.93
C PRO A 31 4.89 21.03 1.82
N GLU A 32 4.32 22.14 1.32
CA GLU A 32 4.21 23.40 2.09
C GLU A 32 3.34 23.24 3.35
N ALA A 33 2.34 22.35 3.29
CA ALA A 33 1.50 21.98 4.43
C ALA A 33 2.01 20.66 5.05
N LYS A 34 2.77 20.78 6.15
CA LYS A 34 3.23 19.63 6.93
C LYS A 34 2.13 19.15 7.87
N THR A 35 1.76 17.86 7.80
CA THR A 35 0.87 17.25 8.78
C THR A 35 1.54 17.16 10.15
N VAL A 36 0.76 17.16 11.24
CA VAL A 36 1.27 16.85 12.58
C VAL A 36 1.95 15.48 12.51
N LEU A 37 3.21 15.36 12.99
CA LEU A 37 4.07 14.17 12.86
C LEU A 37 4.61 13.86 11.43
N TRP A 38 4.74 14.86 10.57
CA TRP A 38 5.41 14.75 9.25
C TRP A 38 6.78 14.03 9.31
N GLU A 39 7.57 14.27 10.37
CA GLU A 39 8.92 13.73 10.54
C GLU A 39 8.97 12.19 10.56
N ILE A 40 7.85 11.55 10.91
CA ILE A 40 7.75 10.08 10.99
C ILE A 40 7.43 9.46 9.62
N HIS A 41 7.12 10.28 8.60
CA HIS A 41 6.72 9.84 7.26
C HIS A 41 5.64 8.73 7.28
N PRO A 42 4.48 8.95 7.95
CA PRO A 42 3.44 7.93 8.10
C PRO A 42 2.94 7.36 6.76
N ASN A 43 2.89 8.18 5.70
CA ASN A 43 2.51 7.73 4.35
C ASN A 43 3.43 6.64 3.81
N ILE A 44 4.74 6.73 4.10
CA ILE A 44 5.72 5.73 3.64
C ILE A 44 5.49 4.41 4.40
N TRP A 45 5.42 4.46 5.74
CA TRP A 45 5.23 3.26 6.57
C TRP A 45 3.92 2.55 6.29
N TRP A 46 2.81 3.29 6.26
CA TRP A 46 1.50 2.71 5.96
C TRP A 46 1.41 2.20 4.52
N GLY A 47 2.02 2.93 3.57
CA GLY A 47 2.13 2.48 2.19
C GLY A 47 2.89 1.16 2.06
N ILE A 48 4.04 1.01 2.72
CA ILE A 48 4.83 -0.24 2.74
C ILE A 48 4.01 -1.39 3.33
N ILE A 49 3.36 -1.18 4.48
CA ILE A 49 2.56 -2.22 5.14
C ILE A 49 1.43 -2.68 4.22
N MET A 50 0.68 -1.75 3.64
CA MET A 50 -0.42 -2.07 2.73
C MET A 50 0.08 -2.76 1.45
N PHE A 51 1.20 -2.32 0.89
CA PHE A 51 1.79 -2.91 -0.30
C PHE A 51 2.27 -4.35 -0.05
N LEU A 52 2.99 -4.59 1.05
CA LEU A 52 3.48 -5.92 1.42
C LEU A 52 2.33 -6.86 1.77
N PHE A 53 1.37 -6.41 2.58
CA PHE A 53 0.23 -7.23 2.98
C PHE A 53 -0.68 -7.55 1.79
N GLY A 54 -0.93 -6.57 0.92
CA GLY A 54 -1.70 -6.72 -0.30
C GLY A 54 -1.03 -7.68 -1.29
N GLY A 55 0.30 -7.56 -1.43
CA GLY A 55 1.11 -8.48 -2.21
C GLY A 55 1.06 -9.90 -1.68
N LEU A 56 1.28 -10.10 -0.38
CA LEU A 56 1.18 -11.41 0.26
C LEU A 56 -0.18 -12.07 0.03
N MET A 57 -1.27 -11.32 0.23
CA MET A 57 -2.62 -11.81 -0.01
C MET A 57 -2.84 -12.15 -1.48
N PHE A 58 -2.44 -11.26 -2.40
CA PHE A 58 -2.54 -11.49 -3.83
C PHE A 58 -1.77 -12.74 -4.29
N PHE A 59 -0.52 -12.92 -3.84
CA PHE A 59 0.32 -14.05 -4.21
C PHE A 59 -0.16 -15.37 -3.60
N LYS A 60 -0.60 -15.36 -2.34
CA LYS A 60 -1.14 -16.54 -1.65
C LYS A 60 -2.44 -17.00 -2.31
N THR A 61 -3.33 -16.06 -2.59
CA THR A 61 -4.67 -16.36 -3.09
C THR A 61 -4.69 -16.62 -4.61
N ARG A 62 -3.66 -16.19 -5.36
CA ARG A 62 -3.45 -16.58 -6.78
C ARG A 62 -3.52 -18.09 -7.00
N LYS A 63 -2.99 -18.90 -6.07
CA LYS A 63 -2.87 -20.36 -6.22
C LYS A 63 -4.07 -21.12 -5.64
N GLN A 64 -5.00 -20.42 -5.00
CA GLN A 64 -6.20 -21.04 -4.43
C GLN A 64 -7.32 -21.06 -5.48
N THR A 65 -7.55 -22.22 -6.07
CA THR A 65 -8.80 -22.55 -6.78
C THR A 65 -9.80 -23.06 -5.75
N VAL A 66 -10.88 -22.29 -5.54
CA VAL A 66 -12.06 -22.73 -4.77
C VAL A 66 -12.85 -23.73 -5.60
#